data_AF-A0A9D5ZUY6-F1
#
_entry.id   AF-A0A9D5ZUY6-F1
#
_cell.length_a   1.000
_cell.length_b   1.000
_cell.length_c   1.000
_cell.angle_alpha   90.00
_cell.angle_beta   90.00
_cell.angle_gamma   90.00
#
_symmetry.space_group_name_H-M   'P 1'
#
loop_
_entity.id
_entity.type
_entity.pdbx_description
1 polymer ?
#
loop_
_entity_poly.entity_id
_entity_poly.type
_entity_poly.pdbx_seq_one_letter_code
_entity_poly.pdbx_strand_id
1 'polypeptide(L)'
;MSEETAAAPAQAQAAGEDNTAAPPKIPAAPLGRFASYHAKLEALKGINTRRDIVERDLLMELASVNLERLSEFPLLETERFSLFDIMLRRSVDHPAHIHVKNWIENFIVAVNRHAKATINQDQTALPRLEFEVAAAEAILIKCLQALTFQAGLAKDNLSDAIIARHGEQAVQRIDEVSETAGFGEPYFKALIENFAFGVVQAAYKELIAAKRTRLARDGQFLTMTFPFDEVLSRLAGTDKTIAQTRLQEKFAAVAAAPESARTADILAAWLQSGEHKALAWVKGRPDAAHLARIVTMDTVAGQLAAALAGALSGNAADETGGGAKQSDPAADAVCIKDQAAASACGAAIGLDCLKNDFTRALRYFEPRETATIVAPLGVFAPAQVEAVLELLYEFQFLHILRERGESECGKFAIRILRNRRLTPETLSVMAAVGLNRIRQKQLFEPDPDAEGILLYKIKTLPDLDNACTLLNFDERLSAALRQAFETAPLKIEFAVVLNLPKIAKVTTNLSAKVGEILALFGVKP
;
A
#
# COMPACT_ATOMS: atom_id res chain seq x y z
N MET A 1 -44.52 -45.32 -21.62
CA MET A 1 -44.41 -46.75 -21.30
C MET A 1 -43.05 -47.21 -21.79
N SER A 2 -42.08 -47.63 -21.00
CA SER A 2 -41.94 -47.72 -19.55
C SER A 2 -40.44 -47.86 -19.28
N GLU A 3 -39.98 -47.15 -18.25
CA GLU A 3 -39.06 -47.62 -17.19
C GLU A 3 -37.66 -48.14 -17.59
N GLU A 4 -36.58 -47.44 -17.23
CA GLU A 4 -36.00 -47.29 -15.88
C GLU A 4 -34.83 -48.27 -15.71
N THR A 5 -33.61 -47.77 -15.87
CA THR A 5 -32.50 -48.16 -14.98
C THR A 5 -31.47 -47.03 -14.98
N ALA A 6 -31.45 -46.32 -13.87
CA ALA A 6 -30.52 -45.26 -13.56
C ALA A 6 -29.10 -45.82 -13.37
N ALA A 7 -28.14 -45.28 -14.11
CA ALA A 7 -26.73 -45.36 -13.78
C ALA A 7 -26.28 -43.95 -13.35
N ALA A 8 -26.13 -43.76 -12.04
CA ALA A 8 -25.59 -42.56 -11.45
C ALA A 8 -24.12 -42.35 -11.89
N PRO A 9 -23.67 -41.11 -12.16
CA PRO A 9 -22.27 -40.84 -12.42
C PRO A 9 -21.47 -40.97 -11.13
N ALA A 10 -20.34 -41.67 -11.24
CA ALA A 10 -19.38 -41.88 -10.18
C ALA A 10 -19.04 -40.57 -9.45
N GLN A 11 -19.31 -40.56 -8.14
CA GLN A 11 -18.76 -39.59 -7.22
C GLN A 11 -17.23 -39.70 -7.28
N ALA A 12 -16.59 -38.71 -7.89
CA ALA A 12 -15.18 -38.46 -7.66
C ALA A 12 -15.03 -38.15 -6.16
N GLN A 13 -14.55 -39.13 -5.41
CA GLN A 13 -14.11 -38.95 -4.04
C GLN A 13 -13.10 -37.81 -4.03
N ALA A 14 -13.51 -36.69 -3.44
CA ALA A 14 -12.60 -35.68 -2.97
C ALA A 14 -11.61 -36.38 -2.05
N ALA A 15 -10.35 -36.49 -2.50
CA ALA A 15 -9.25 -36.79 -1.64
C ALA A 15 -9.20 -35.66 -0.60
N GLY A 16 -9.79 -35.91 0.57
CA GLY A 16 -9.49 -35.16 1.76
C GLY A 16 -8.02 -35.38 2.05
N GLU A 17 -7.20 -34.38 1.73
CA GLU A 17 -5.86 -34.30 2.27
C GLU A 17 -6.00 -34.16 3.79
N ASP A 18 -5.77 -35.28 4.45
CA ASP A 18 -5.71 -35.44 5.89
C ASP A 18 -4.57 -34.54 6.40
N ASN A 19 -4.92 -33.30 6.79
CA ASN A 19 -3.98 -32.26 7.19
C ASN A 19 -3.51 -32.46 8.64
N THR A 20 -3.10 -33.69 8.96
CA THR A 20 -2.36 -34.03 10.18
C THR A 20 -0.88 -34.20 9.84
N ALA A 21 -0.30 -33.16 9.22
CA ALA A 21 1.15 -33.07 9.06
C ALA A 21 1.79 -32.91 10.45
N ALA A 22 2.54 -33.93 10.87
CA ALA A 22 3.44 -33.87 12.01
C ALA A 22 4.28 -32.58 11.98
N PRO A 23 4.62 -31.99 13.15
CA PRO A 23 5.29 -30.69 13.21
C PRO A 23 6.61 -30.73 12.42
N PRO A 24 6.95 -29.69 11.65
CA PRO A 24 8.27 -29.60 11.06
C PRO A 24 9.26 -29.40 12.21
N LYS A 25 9.95 -30.48 12.58
CA LYS A 25 11.26 -30.42 13.24
C LYS A 25 12.14 -29.49 12.40
N ILE A 26 12.95 -28.64 13.06
CA ILE A 26 13.99 -27.83 12.40
C ILE A 26 14.64 -28.70 11.32
N PRO A 27 14.50 -28.36 10.01
CA PRO A 27 14.97 -29.24 8.97
C PRO A 27 16.48 -29.44 9.16
N ALA A 28 16.91 -30.71 9.16
CA ALA A 28 18.32 -31.04 9.10
C ALA A 28 18.94 -30.24 7.94
N ALA A 29 20.07 -29.58 8.22
CA ALA A 29 20.76 -28.77 7.22
C ALA A 29 20.93 -29.55 5.91
N PRO A 30 20.55 -29.00 4.74
CA PRO A 30 21.07 -29.53 3.48
C PRO A 30 22.59 -29.58 3.58
N LEU A 31 23.18 -30.74 3.26
CA LEU A 31 24.63 -30.95 3.23
C LEU A 31 25.27 -29.88 2.32
N GLY A 32 25.79 -28.80 2.92
CA GLY A 32 26.43 -27.70 2.18
C GLY A 32 26.06 -26.28 2.62
N ARG A 33 24.89 -26.03 3.26
CA ARG A 33 24.46 -24.63 3.55
C ARG A 33 25.44 -23.85 4.44
N PHE A 34 25.92 -24.48 5.51
CA PHE A 34 26.87 -23.84 6.42
C PHE A 34 28.22 -23.63 5.74
N ALA A 35 28.64 -24.55 4.87
CA ALA A 35 29.85 -24.42 4.08
C ALA A 35 29.78 -23.22 3.12
N SER A 36 28.63 -22.95 2.49
CA SER A 36 28.42 -21.76 1.66
C SER A 36 28.59 -20.47 2.47
N TYR A 37 28.02 -20.40 3.68
CA TYR A 37 28.18 -19.23 4.55
C TYR A 37 29.64 -19.03 4.98
N HIS A 38 30.34 -20.11 5.33
CA HIS A 38 31.77 -20.05 5.66
C HIS A 38 32.60 -19.54 4.49
N ALA A 39 32.40 -20.11 3.30
CA ALA A 39 33.14 -19.75 2.10
C ALA A 39 32.91 -18.27 1.74
N LYS A 40 31.66 -17.81 1.80
CA LYS A 40 31.32 -16.41 1.54
C LYS A 40 31.95 -15.47 2.55
N LEU A 41 31.90 -15.82 3.83
CA LEU A 41 32.42 -15.00 4.92
C LEU A 41 33.95 -14.91 4.90
N GLU A 42 34.66 -15.99 4.56
CA GLU A 42 36.11 -15.97 4.34
C GLU A 42 36.50 -15.13 3.12
N ALA A 43 35.77 -15.24 2.01
CA ALA A 43 35.99 -14.40 0.84
C ALA A 43 35.84 -12.90 1.18
N LEU A 44 34.81 -12.54 1.96
CA LEU A 44 34.55 -11.16 2.37
C LEU A 44 35.60 -10.59 3.34
N LYS A 45 36.17 -11.44 4.22
CA LYS A 45 37.30 -11.07 5.10
C LYS A 45 38.57 -10.79 4.32
N GLY A 46 38.85 -11.56 3.27
CA GLY A 46 40.05 -11.44 2.45
C GLY A 46 40.16 -10.11 1.67
N ILE A 47 39.04 -9.42 1.45
CA ILE A 47 38.96 -8.21 0.60
C ILE A 47 39.00 -6.90 1.43
N ASN A 48 39.09 -6.97 2.77
CA ASN A 48 39.00 -5.82 3.69
C ASN A 48 37.78 -4.92 3.41
N THR A 49 36.63 -5.58 3.25
CA THR A 49 35.38 -4.96 2.82
C THR A 49 34.71 -4.18 3.97
N ARG A 50 34.03 -3.07 3.66
CA ARG A 50 33.21 -2.35 4.67
C ARG A 50 32.16 -3.28 5.26
N ARG A 51 31.91 -3.15 6.56
CA ARG A 51 30.98 -3.98 7.32
C ARG A 51 29.59 -4.09 6.69
N ASP A 52 29.05 -3.00 6.17
CA ASP A 52 27.70 -2.97 5.59
C ASP A 52 27.61 -3.80 4.30
N ILE A 53 28.71 -3.88 3.54
CA ILE A 53 28.81 -4.74 2.34
C ILE A 53 28.91 -6.20 2.77
N VAL A 54 29.64 -6.50 3.86
CA VAL A 54 29.71 -7.86 4.42
C VAL A 54 28.33 -8.34 4.87
N GLU A 55 27.58 -7.50 5.59
CA GLU A 55 26.22 -7.82 6.03
C GLU A 55 25.29 -8.07 4.84
N ARG A 56 25.30 -7.19 3.84
CA ARG A 56 24.50 -7.35 2.60
C ARG A 56 24.83 -8.61 1.84
N ASP A 57 26.10 -8.81 1.49
CA ASP A 57 26.51 -9.91 0.61
C ASP A 57 26.35 -11.27 1.30
N LEU A 58 26.47 -11.32 2.62
CA LEU A 58 26.16 -12.52 3.40
C LEU A 58 24.64 -12.79 3.48
N LEU A 59 23.80 -11.76 3.62
CA LEU A 59 22.35 -11.92 3.58
C LEU A 59 21.84 -12.37 2.20
N MET A 60 22.46 -11.89 1.12
CA MET A 60 22.17 -12.38 -0.23
C MET A 60 22.52 -13.87 -0.39
N GLU A 61 23.66 -14.29 0.17
CA GLU A 61 24.04 -15.70 0.21
C GLU A 61 23.03 -16.52 1.03
N LEU A 62 22.62 -16.03 2.20
CA LEU A 62 21.59 -16.63 3.04
C LEU A 62 20.28 -16.82 2.26
N ALA A 63 19.82 -15.81 1.53
CA ALA A 63 18.60 -15.93 0.73
C ALA A 63 18.76 -16.90 -0.44
N SER A 64 19.92 -16.88 -1.12
CA SER A 64 20.20 -17.75 -2.26
C SER A 64 20.23 -19.23 -1.85
N VAL A 65 20.85 -19.55 -0.71
CA VAL A 65 20.90 -20.91 -0.16
C VAL A 65 19.55 -21.37 0.39
N ASN A 66 18.66 -20.44 0.76
CA ASN A 66 17.35 -20.74 1.34
C ASN A 66 16.18 -20.39 0.40
N LEU A 67 16.39 -20.35 -0.91
CA LEU A 67 15.35 -19.94 -1.86
C LEU A 67 14.07 -20.78 -1.72
N GLU A 68 14.20 -22.09 -1.47
CA GLU A 68 13.06 -23.00 -1.25
C GLU A 68 12.26 -22.69 0.03
N ARG A 69 12.86 -22.01 1.00
CA ARG A 69 12.23 -21.61 2.27
C ARG A 69 11.66 -20.19 2.21
N LEU A 70 11.94 -19.45 1.13
CA LEU A 70 11.45 -18.11 0.89
C LEU A 70 10.32 -18.16 -0.14
N SER A 71 9.08 -18.16 0.33
CA SER A 71 7.91 -18.00 -0.55
C SER A 71 7.86 -16.60 -1.16
N GLU A 72 7.39 -16.46 -2.40
CA GLU A 72 7.23 -15.16 -3.07
C GLU A 72 8.51 -14.33 -3.21
N PHE A 73 9.70 -14.95 -3.12
CA PHE A 73 10.95 -14.21 -3.28
C PHE A 73 11.11 -13.70 -4.72
N PRO A 74 11.47 -12.42 -4.93
CA PRO A 74 11.53 -11.85 -6.26
C PRO A 74 12.54 -12.55 -7.17
N LEU A 75 12.17 -12.75 -8.44
CA LEU A 75 13.07 -13.30 -9.46
C LEU A 75 14.09 -12.26 -9.93
N LEU A 76 13.65 -11.01 -10.08
CA LEU A 76 14.48 -9.91 -10.53
C LEU A 76 15.57 -9.61 -9.50
N GLU A 77 16.81 -9.52 -9.97
CA GLU A 77 17.96 -9.22 -9.11
C GLU A 77 17.86 -7.83 -8.50
N THR A 78 17.38 -6.85 -9.28
CA THR A 78 17.13 -5.47 -8.85
C THR A 78 16.17 -5.40 -7.67
N GLU A 79 15.09 -6.18 -7.69
CA GLU A 79 14.12 -6.25 -6.59
C GLU A 79 14.69 -6.94 -5.36
N ARG A 80 15.46 -8.01 -5.55
CA ARG A 80 16.19 -8.67 -4.45
C ARG A 80 17.14 -7.69 -3.77
N PHE A 81 17.93 -6.93 -4.55
CA PHE A 81 18.80 -5.89 -4.00
C PHE A 81 18.02 -4.82 -3.22
N SER A 82 16.88 -4.38 -3.73
CA SER A 82 16.01 -3.43 -3.05
C SER A 82 15.52 -3.94 -1.69
N LEU A 83 15.13 -5.22 -1.58
CA LEU A 83 14.73 -5.80 -0.29
C LEU A 83 15.87 -5.77 0.72
N PHE A 84 17.10 -6.09 0.32
CA PHE A 84 18.26 -6.01 1.22
C PHE A 84 18.61 -4.57 1.58
N ASP A 85 18.51 -3.63 0.63
CA ASP A 85 18.71 -2.22 0.93
C ASP A 85 17.70 -1.72 1.96
N ILE A 86 16.42 -2.07 1.82
CA ILE A 86 15.37 -1.75 2.80
C ILE A 86 15.69 -2.38 4.16
N MET A 87 16.02 -3.67 4.21
CA MET A 87 16.31 -4.39 5.45
C MET A 87 17.52 -3.82 6.21
N LEU A 88 18.52 -3.33 5.49
CA LEU A 88 19.78 -2.82 6.03
C LEU A 88 19.81 -1.30 6.19
N ARG A 89 18.72 -0.60 5.86
CA ARG A 89 18.70 0.86 5.74
C ARG A 89 18.88 1.56 7.07
N ARG A 90 20.10 2.02 7.34
CA ARG A 90 20.43 2.73 8.59
C ARG A 90 20.02 4.20 8.63
N SER A 91 19.58 4.77 7.50
CA SER A 91 19.20 6.19 7.37
C SER A 91 17.77 6.49 7.81
N VAL A 92 16.96 5.45 8.00
CA VAL A 92 15.61 5.57 8.58
C VAL A 92 15.75 5.17 10.04
N ASP A 93 15.49 6.09 10.96
CA ASP A 93 15.48 5.88 12.42
C ASP A 93 14.30 4.98 12.84
N HIS A 94 14.17 3.80 12.22
CA HIS A 94 13.15 2.82 12.54
C HIS A 94 13.64 1.96 13.72
N PRO A 95 12.88 1.86 14.83
CA PRO A 95 13.31 1.14 16.03
C PRO A 95 13.70 -0.33 15.79
N ALA A 96 13.06 -1.01 14.83
CA ALA A 96 13.35 -2.39 14.50
C ALA A 96 14.74 -2.64 13.88
N HIS A 97 15.37 -1.63 13.26
CA HIS A 97 16.67 -1.81 12.60
C HIS A 97 17.78 -2.21 13.58
N ILE A 98 17.67 -1.79 14.85
CA ILE A 98 18.61 -2.20 15.90
C ILE A 98 18.51 -3.71 16.14
N HIS A 99 17.30 -4.27 16.14
CA HIS A 99 17.08 -5.70 16.33
C HIS A 99 17.55 -6.52 15.13
N VAL A 100 17.26 -6.05 13.91
CA VAL A 100 17.76 -6.67 12.68
C VAL A 100 19.29 -6.71 12.67
N LYS A 101 19.94 -5.59 13.02
CA LYS A 101 21.40 -5.53 13.16
C LYS A 101 21.92 -6.56 14.16
N ASN A 102 21.29 -6.68 15.33
CA ASN A 102 21.70 -7.65 16.35
C ASN A 102 21.53 -9.10 15.86
N TRP A 103 20.47 -9.41 15.11
CA TRP A 103 20.27 -10.73 14.52
C TRP A 103 21.32 -11.06 13.47
N ILE A 104 21.69 -10.09 12.62
CA ILE A 104 22.77 -10.24 11.64
C ILE A 104 24.11 -10.47 12.34
N GLU A 105 24.43 -9.68 13.37
CA GLU A 105 25.64 -9.87 14.19
C GLU A 105 25.67 -11.26 14.81
N ASN A 106 24.58 -11.70 15.43
CA ASN A 106 24.47 -13.02 16.05
C ASN A 106 24.66 -14.14 15.02
N PHE A 107 24.10 -14.01 13.82
CA PHE A 107 24.29 -14.96 12.73
C PHE A 107 25.77 -15.02 12.30
N ILE A 108 26.41 -13.87 12.06
CA ILE A 108 27.83 -13.80 11.72
C ILE A 108 28.70 -14.45 12.81
N VAL A 109 28.40 -14.20 14.08
CA VAL A 109 29.13 -14.81 15.20
C VAL A 109 28.91 -16.32 15.25
N ALA A 110 27.67 -16.80 15.10
CA ALA A 110 27.34 -18.21 15.10
C ALA A 110 28.07 -18.96 13.97
N VAL A 111 28.06 -18.40 12.75
CA VAL A 111 28.79 -18.93 11.59
C VAL A 111 30.29 -18.98 11.91
N ASN A 112 30.90 -17.90 12.41
CA ASN A 112 32.33 -17.92 12.76
C ASN A 112 32.69 -18.96 13.83
N ARG A 113 31.85 -19.15 14.86
CA ARG A 113 32.08 -20.16 15.90
C ARG A 113 31.98 -21.57 15.33
N HIS A 114 30.97 -21.82 14.50
CA HIS A 114 30.83 -23.08 13.79
C HIS A 114 32.04 -23.35 12.87
N ALA A 115 32.53 -22.34 12.15
CA ALA A 115 33.71 -22.46 11.28
C ALA A 115 34.93 -22.94 12.06
N LYS A 116 35.21 -22.30 13.21
CA LYS A 116 36.33 -22.63 14.09
C LYS A 116 36.20 -24.04 14.67
N ALA A 117 35.01 -24.42 15.14
CA ALA A 117 34.77 -25.77 15.65
C ALA A 117 34.96 -26.85 14.57
N THR A 118 34.57 -26.54 13.32
CA THR A 118 34.77 -27.44 12.17
C THR A 118 36.27 -27.61 11.86
N ILE A 119 37.03 -26.51 11.82
CA ILE A 119 38.50 -26.55 11.58
C ILE A 119 39.23 -27.31 12.70
N ASN A 120 38.82 -27.09 13.95
CA ASN A 120 39.41 -27.73 15.13
C ASN A 120 38.90 -29.16 15.37
N GLN A 121 37.98 -29.67 14.54
CA GLN A 121 37.36 -31.00 14.67
C GLN A 121 36.70 -31.25 16.05
N ASP A 122 36.12 -30.22 16.65
CA ASP A 122 35.46 -30.32 17.97
C ASP A 122 34.06 -30.94 17.86
N GLN A 123 34.01 -32.28 17.84
CA GLN A 123 32.77 -33.04 17.68
C GLN A 123 31.76 -32.86 18.83
N THR A 124 32.18 -32.32 19.98
CA THR A 124 31.29 -32.12 21.13
C THR A 124 30.51 -30.80 21.02
N ALA A 125 31.14 -29.76 20.48
CA ALA A 125 30.53 -28.45 20.32
C ALA A 125 29.71 -28.31 19.02
N LEU A 126 30.03 -29.09 17.98
CA LEU A 126 29.41 -28.98 16.66
C LEU A 126 27.86 -29.05 16.68
N PRO A 127 27.20 -30.05 17.32
CA PRO A 127 25.73 -30.13 17.28
C PRO A 127 25.03 -28.90 17.87
N ARG A 128 25.61 -28.32 18.92
CA ARG A 128 25.09 -27.10 19.55
C ARG A 128 25.28 -25.89 18.63
N LEU A 129 26.45 -25.75 18.01
CA LEU A 129 26.74 -24.64 17.10
C LEU A 129 25.93 -24.72 15.81
N GLU A 130 25.65 -25.92 15.30
CA GLU A 130 24.73 -26.14 14.17
C GLU A 130 23.32 -25.64 14.49
N PHE A 131 22.82 -25.91 15.71
CA PHE A 131 21.55 -25.38 16.18
C PHE A 131 21.58 -23.85 16.31
N GLU A 132 22.64 -23.28 16.89
CA GLU A 132 22.79 -21.82 17.02
C GLU A 132 22.77 -21.12 15.64
N VAL A 133 23.46 -21.69 14.64
CA VAL A 133 23.43 -21.16 13.26
C VAL A 133 22.04 -21.32 12.64
N ALA A 134 21.41 -22.48 12.77
CA ALA A 134 20.08 -22.74 12.21
C ALA A 134 18.99 -21.84 12.82
N ALA A 135 19.06 -21.57 14.13
CA ALA A 135 18.14 -20.68 14.82
C ALA A 135 18.32 -19.22 14.37
N ALA A 136 19.56 -18.74 14.29
CA ALA A 136 19.85 -17.39 13.79
C ALA A 136 19.45 -17.22 12.31
N GLU A 137 19.69 -18.26 11.49
CA GLU A 137 19.23 -18.31 10.10
C GLU A 137 17.70 -18.22 10.00
N ALA A 138 16.97 -19.00 10.81
CA ALA A 138 15.50 -19.00 10.79
C ALA A 138 14.94 -17.60 11.11
N ILE A 139 15.49 -16.91 12.11
CA ILE A 139 15.08 -15.53 12.47
C ILE A 139 15.26 -14.58 11.27
N LEU A 140 16.42 -14.62 10.61
CA LEU A 140 16.69 -13.74 9.46
C LEU A 140 15.80 -14.07 8.25
N ILE A 141 15.57 -15.36 7.97
CA ILE A 141 14.65 -15.79 6.91
C ILE A 141 13.24 -15.26 7.18
N LYS A 142 12.74 -15.37 8.41
CA LYS A 142 11.40 -14.89 8.77
C LYS A 142 11.28 -13.37 8.67
N CYS A 143 12.33 -12.63 9.04
CA CYS A 143 12.40 -11.19 8.82
C CYS A 143 12.33 -10.84 7.31
N LEU A 144 13.15 -11.49 6.48
CA LEU A 144 13.19 -11.25 5.04
C LEU A 144 11.87 -11.66 4.36
N GLN A 145 11.27 -12.76 4.79
CA GLN A 145 10.02 -13.28 4.25
C GLN A 145 8.86 -12.30 4.46
N ALA A 146 8.71 -11.79 5.68
CA ALA A 146 7.66 -10.83 6.00
C ALA A 146 7.88 -9.47 5.33
N LEU A 147 9.14 -9.04 5.20
CA LEU A 147 9.52 -7.89 4.39
C LEU A 147 9.10 -8.07 2.93
N THR A 148 9.36 -9.25 2.36
CA THR A 148 8.98 -9.61 0.98
C THR A 148 7.47 -9.56 0.80
N PHE A 149 6.70 -10.11 1.74
CA PHE A 149 5.23 -10.05 1.70
C PHE A 149 4.71 -8.61 1.74
N GLN A 150 5.25 -7.78 2.64
CA GLN A 150 4.81 -6.38 2.72
C GLN A 150 5.17 -5.59 1.45
N ALA A 151 6.38 -5.78 0.93
CA ALA A 151 6.85 -5.11 -0.28
C ALA A 151 6.04 -5.53 -1.52
N GLY A 152 5.84 -6.84 -1.68
CA GLY A 152 5.02 -7.39 -2.76
C GLY A 152 3.59 -6.89 -2.71
N LEU A 153 2.92 -6.92 -1.55
CA LEU A 153 1.54 -6.44 -1.43
C LEU A 153 1.40 -4.95 -1.76
N ALA A 154 2.35 -4.12 -1.30
CA ALA A 154 2.34 -2.70 -1.63
C ALA A 154 2.53 -2.46 -3.13
N LYS A 155 3.42 -3.24 -3.77
CA LYS A 155 3.66 -3.17 -5.22
C LYS A 155 2.45 -3.64 -6.02
N ASP A 156 1.86 -4.78 -5.66
CA ASP A 156 0.72 -5.39 -6.34
C ASP A 156 -0.51 -4.47 -6.25
N ASN A 157 -0.86 -4.00 -5.04
CA ASN A 157 -2.00 -3.09 -4.85
C ASN A 157 -1.84 -1.76 -5.60
N LEU A 158 -0.60 -1.24 -5.71
CA LEU A 158 -0.33 -0.06 -6.50
C LEU A 158 -0.44 -0.32 -8.00
N SER A 159 0.06 -1.47 -8.45
CA SER A 159 -0.04 -1.88 -9.85
C SER A 159 -1.50 -2.08 -10.26
N ASP A 160 -2.30 -2.75 -9.43
CA ASP A 160 -3.74 -2.92 -9.64
C ASP A 160 -4.48 -1.59 -9.71
N ALA A 161 -4.18 -0.66 -8.79
CA ALA A 161 -4.82 0.65 -8.79
C ALA A 161 -4.46 1.46 -10.07
N ILE A 162 -3.21 1.35 -10.54
CA ILE A 162 -2.80 1.94 -11.81
C ILE A 162 -3.51 1.25 -12.99
N ILE A 163 -3.55 -0.08 -13.05
CA ILE A 163 -4.20 -0.83 -14.13
C ILE A 163 -5.70 -0.52 -14.16
N ALA A 164 -6.36 -0.44 -13.00
CA ALA A 164 -7.77 -0.10 -12.90
C ALA A 164 -8.10 1.27 -13.53
N ARG A 165 -7.19 2.24 -13.38
CA ARG A 165 -7.36 3.60 -13.91
C ARG A 165 -6.86 3.75 -15.35
N HIS A 166 -5.76 3.11 -15.72
CA HIS A 166 -5.09 3.32 -17.01
C HIS A 166 -5.35 2.20 -18.04
N GLY A 167 -6.00 1.12 -17.62
CA GLY A 167 -6.30 -0.04 -18.45
C GLY A 167 -5.11 -0.99 -18.66
N GLU A 168 -5.31 -2.01 -19.47
CA GLU A 168 -4.34 -3.11 -19.70
C GLU A 168 -3.00 -2.62 -20.30
N GLN A 169 -3.00 -1.49 -21.00
CA GLN A 169 -1.78 -0.91 -21.59
C GLN A 169 -0.78 -0.46 -20.52
N ALA A 170 -1.24 -0.25 -19.28
CA ALA A 170 -0.37 0.12 -18.16
C ALA A 170 0.59 -1.01 -17.75
N VAL A 171 0.20 -2.28 -17.97
CA VAL A 171 0.97 -3.46 -17.52
C VAL A 171 2.39 -3.45 -18.08
N GLN A 172 2.53 -3.29 -19.41
CA GLN A 172 3.83 -3.25 -20.05
C GLN A 172 4.73 -2.15 -19.45
N ARG A 173 4.15 -0.99 -19.16
CA ARG A 173 4.91 0.13 -18.61
C ARG A 173 5.29 -0.07 -17.14
N ILE A 174 4.47 -0.76 -16.36
CA ILE A 174 4.80 -1.19 -14.99
C ILE A 174 5.94 -2.20 -15.00
N ASP A 175 5.94 -3.15 -15.94
CA ASP A 175 7.00 -4.14 -16.10
C ASP A 175 8.33 -3.48 -16.46
N GLU A 176 8.33 -2.58 -17.45
CA GLU A 176 9.52 -1.80 -17.82
C GLU A 176 10.10 -1.02 -16.64
N VAL A 177 9.24 -0.41 -15.81
CA VAL A 177 9.67 0.30 -14.60
C VAL A 177 10.21 -0.68 -13.55
N SER A 178 9.60 -1.83 -13.37
CA SER A 178 10.05 -2.86 -12.41
C SER A 178 11.42 -3.44 -12.78
N GLU A 179 11.69 -3.61 -14.07
CA GLU A 179 12.98 -4.10 -14.57
C GLU A 179 14.09 -3.06 -14.42
N THR A 180 13.79 -1.78 -14.66
CA THR A 180 14.79 -0.72 -14.75
C THR A 180 15.01 0.04 -13.43
N ALA A 181 13.97 0.17 -12.61
CA ALA A 181 14.01 0.86 -11.33
C ALA A 181 13.88 -0.15 -10.19
N GLY A 182 14.92 -0.25 -9.35
CA GLY A 182 14.82 -1.01 -8.10
C GLY A 182 13.68 -0.48 -7.22
N PHE A 183 12.92 -1.39 -6.60
CA PHE A 183 11.80 -1.05 -5.73
C PHE A 183 12.24 -0.12 -4.58
N GLY A 184 11.64 1.06 -4.48
CA GLY A 184 12.07 2.17 -3.61
C GLY A 184 11.71 3.54 -4.19
N GLU A 185 12.42 4.61 -3.78
CA GLU A 185 12.17 5.98 -4.29
C GLU A 185 12.20 6.07 -5.82
N PRO A 186 13.19 5.48 -6.55
CA PRO A 186 13.24 5.57 -8.01
C PRO A 186 12.03 4.91 -8.68
N TYR A 187 11.57 3.78 -8.14
CA TYR A 187 10.39 3.08 -8.63
C TYR A 187 9.12 3.92 -8.48
N PHE A 188 8.85 4.45 -7.28
CA PHE A 188 7.69 5.31 -7.06
C PHE A 188 7.73 6.56 -7.92
N LYS A 189 8.91 7.19 -8.04
CA LYS A 189 9.10 8.36 -8.88
C LYS A 189 8.77 8.04 -10.34
N ALA A 190 9.30 6.94 -10.87
CA ALA A 190 9.02 6.53 -12.25
C ALA A 190 7.52 6.26 -12.47
N LEU A 191 6.83 5.58 -11.54
CA LEU A 191 5.39 5.37 -11.65
C LEU A 191 4.60 6.69 -11.64
N ILE A 192 4.91 7.60 -10.71
CA ILE A 192 4.25 8.91 -10.61
C ILE A 192 4.46 9.72 -11.90
N GLU A 193 5.69 9.75 -12.44
CA GLU A 193 6.00 10.47 -13.67
C GLU A 193 5.23 9.92 -14.88
N ASN A 194 5.16 8.58 -15.02
CA ASN A 194 4.49 7.95 -16.15
C ASN A 194 2.95 8.02 -16.04
N PHE A 195 2.40 7.72 -14.87
CA PHE A 195 0.95 7.50 -14.71
C PHE A 195 0.19 8.68 -14.11
N ALA A 196 0.88 9.66 -13.50
CA ALA A 196 0.27 10.92 -13.08
C ALA A 196 0.75 12.09 -13.94
N PHE A 197 2.06 12.36 -13.99
CA PHE A 197 2.55 13.59 -14.61
C PHE A 197 2.34 13.61 -16.12
N GLY A 198 2.76 12.54 -16.81
CA GLY A 198 2.59 12.42 -18.26
C GLY A 198 1.13 12.50 -18.69
N VAL A 199 0.26 11.79 -17.99
CA VAL A 199 -1.17 11.69 -18.30
C VAL A 199 -1.89 13.02 -18.08
N VAL A 200 -1.71 13.65 -16.91
CA VAL A 200 -2.36 14.93 -16.60
C VAL A 200 -1.86 16.04 -17.52
N GLN A 201 -0.57 16.04 -17.88
CA GLN A 201 0.00 16.99 -18.83
C GLN A 201 -0.57 16.82 -20.25
N ALA A 202 -0.75 15.58 -20.72
CA ALA A 202 -1.38 15.30 -22.00
C ALA A 202 -2.85 15.73 -22.01
N ALA A 203 -3.59 15.38 -20.97
CA ALA A 203 -4.99 15.74 -20.80
C ALA A 203 -5.22 17.26 -20.76
N TYR A 204 -4.36 18.01 -20.06
CA TYR A 204 -4.42 19.47 -20.06
C TYR A 204 -4.27 20.05 -21.48
N LYS A 205 -3.26 19.59 -22.25
CA LYS A 205 -3.05 20.06 -23.63
C LYS A 205 -4.26 19.81 -24.52
N GLU A 206 -4.88 18.64 -24.39
CA GLU A 206 -6.08 18.29 -25.15
C GLU A 206 -7.31 19.10 -24.74
N LEU A 207 -7.50 19.34 -23.43
CA LEU A 207 -8.58 20.19 -22.91
C LEU A 207 -8.52 21.60 -23.53
N ILE A 208 -7.30 22.16 -23.62
CA ILE A 208 -7.06 23.44 -24.28
C ILE A 208 -7.35 23.35 -25.79
N ALA A 209 -6.85 22.32 -26.48
CA ALA A 209 -7.05 22.14 -27.91
C ALA A 209 -8.55 22.00 -28.27
N ALA A 210 -9.31 21.30 -27.43
CA ALA A 210 -10.75 21.11 -27.56
C ALA A 210 -11.58 22.32 -27.11
N LYS A 211 -10.95 23.38 -26.58
CA LYS A 211 -11.59 24.61 -26.06
C LYS A 211 -12.66 24.32 -24.99
N ARG A 212 -12.45 23.30 -24.15
CA ARG A 212 -13.38 22.90 -23.07
C ARG A 212 -13.21 23.72 -21.78
N THR A 213 -12.68 24.93 -21.88
CA THR A 213 -12.53 25.87 -20.78
C THR A 213 -13.71 26.84 -20.75
N ARG A 214 -14.25 27.15 -19.56
CA ARG A 214 -15.26 28.21 -19.42
C ARG A 214 -14.64 29.52 -18.93
N LEU A 215 -15.08 30.63 -19.50
CA LEU A 215 -14.71 31.97 -19.06
C LEU A 215 -15.95 32.67 -18.50
N ALA A 216 -15.86 33.17 -17.26
CA ALA A 216 -16.94 33.91 -16.61
C ALA A 216 -16.39 35.19 -15.97
N ARG A 217 -17.11 36.30 -16.11
CA ARG A 217 -16.80 37.55 -15.43
C ARG A 217 -17.74 37.73 -14.24
N ASP A 218 -17.16 37.88 -13.06
CA ASP A 218 -17.88 38.16 -11.82
C ASP A 218 -17.36 39.47 -11.21
N GLY A 219 -18.05 40.57 -11.53
CA GLY A 219 -17.68 41.92 -11.09
C GLY A 219 -16.24 42.30 -11.47
N GLN A 220 -15.37 42.37 -10.46
CA GLN A 220 -13.95 42.73 -10.57
C GLN A 220 -13.02 41.53 -10.86
N PHE A 221 -13.57 40.33 -10.99
CA PHE A 221 -12.82 39.11 -11.25
C PHE A 221 -13.18 38.49 -12.60
N LEU A 222 -12.19 37.89 -13.24
CA LEU A 222 -12.37 37.07 -14.42
C LEU A 222 -11.91 35.65 -14.10
N THR A 223 -12.79 34.66 -14.27
CA THR A 223 -12.55 33.28 -13.86
C THR A 223 -12.47 32.36 -15.06
N MET A 224 -11.35 31.66 -15.20
CA MET A 224 -11.20 30.53 -16.12
C MET A 224 -11.47 29.24 -15.36
N THR A 225 -12.43 28.44 -15.82
CA THR A 225 -12.79 27.17 -15.21
C THR A 225 -12.33 26.01 -16.09
N PHE A 226 -11.59 25.10 -15.50
CA PHE A 226 -11.08 23.88 -16.11
C PHE A 226 -11.80 22.68 -15.46
N PRO A 227 -12.66 21.96 -16.19
CA PRO A 227 -13.33 20.77 -15.67
C PRO A 227 -12.31 19.64 -15.50
N PHE A 228 -12.14 19.12 -14.28
CA PHE A 228 -11.18 18.05 -14.02
C PHE A 228 -11.66 16.69 -14.54
N ASP A 229 -12.96 16.50 -14.63
CA ASP A 229 -13.59 15.37 -15.31
C ASP A 229 -13.06 15.12 -16.71
N GLU A 230 -12.75 16.17 -17.46
CA GLU A 230 -12.17 16.03 -18.79
C GLU A 230 -10.79 15.37 -18.72
N VAL A 231 -10.03 15.63 -17.65
CA VAL A 231 -8.76 14.95 -17.37
C VAL A 231 -9.01 13.49 -17.02
N LEU A 232 -9.97 13.22 -16.13
CA LEU A 232 -10.30 11.87 -15.70
C LEU A 232 -10.92 11.02 -16.82
N SER A 233 -11.66 11.61 -17.75
CA SER A 233 -12.28 10.91 -18.89
C SER A 233 -11.27 10.29 -19.86
N ARG A 234 -9.99 10.67 -19.74
CA ARG A 234 -8.88 10.14 -20.55
C ARG A 234 -8.20 8.95 -19.92
N LEU A 235 -8.47 8.69 -18.65
CA LEU A 235 -8.11 7.45 -18.01
C LEU A 235 -8.96 6.37 -18.68
N ALA A 236 -8.35 5.57 -19.54
CA ALA A 236 -9.05 4.55 -20.33
C ALA A 236 -9.84 3.59 -19.41
N GLY A 237 -9.32 3.38 -18.20
CA GLY A 237 -9.88 2.45 -17.23
C GLY A 237 -9.89 1.02 -17.74
N THR A 238 -10.35 0.12 -16.89
CA THR A 238 -10.80 -1.20 -17.32
C THR A 238 -11.92 -1.68 -16.42
N ASP A 239 -13.00 -2.17 -17.02
CA ASP A 239 -14.08 -2.84 -16.30
C ASP A 239 -13.78 -4.33 -16.08
N LYS A 240 -12.65 -4.82 -16.63
CA LYS A 240 -12.22 -6.21 -16.43
C LYS A 240 -11.72 -6.39 -15.01
N THR A 241 -12.10 -7.52 -14.41
CA THR A 241 -11.56 -7.92 -13.11
C THR A 241 -10.06 -8.16 -13.23
N ILE A 242 -9.27 -7.41 -12.46
CA ILE A 242 -7.84 -7.60 -12.34
C ILE A 242 -7.62 -8.83 -11.46
N ALA A 243 -6.92 -9.84 -12.00
CA ALA A 243 -6.66 -11.07 -11.29
C ALA A 243 -5.70 -10.78 -10.12
N GLN A 244 -6.09 -11.23 -8.92
CA GLN A 244 -5.24 -11.09 -7.75
C GLN A 244 -3.99 -11.97 -7.88
N THR A 245 -2.87 -11.48 -7.38
CA THR A 245 -1.65 -12.28 -7.27
C THR A 245 -1.80 -13.34 -6.19
N ARG A 246 -0.98 -14.41 -6.26
CA ARG A 246 -0.91 -15.44 -5.21
C ARG A 246 -0.69 -14.83 -3.82
N LEU A 247 0.08 -13.75 -3.74
CA LEU A 247 0.36 -13.03 -2.51
C LEU A 247 -0.88 -12.30 -1.97
N GLN A 248 -1.62 -11.59 -2.83
CA GLN A 248 -2.88 -10.93 -2.48
C GLN A 248 -3.95 -11.93 -2.06
N GLU A 249 -4.08 -13.05 -2.79
CA GLU A 249 -5.00 -14.14 -2.44
C GLU A 249 -4.64 -14.73 -1.07
N LYS A 250 -3.36 -14.99 -0.81
CA LYS A 250 -2.88 -15.49 0.48
C LYS A 250 -3.17 -14.49 1.61
N PHE A 251 -2.95 -13.21 1.39
CA PHE A 251 -3.29 -12.17 2.36
C PHE A 251 -4.81 -12.08 2.59
N ALA A 252 -5.62 -12.14 1.52
CA ALA A 252 -7.08 -12.17 1.56
C ALA A 252 -7.61 -13.37 2.37
N ALA A 253 -7.07 -14.56 2.10
CA ALA A 253 -7.43 -15.82 2.74
C ALA A 253 -7.26 -15.78 4.26
N VAL A 254 -6.25 -15.06 4.79
CA VAL A 254 -6.07 -14.91 6.25
C VAL A 254 -7.30 -14.30 6.92
N ALA A 255 -7.97 -13.34 6.29
CA ALA A 255 -9.19 -12.74 6.86
C ALA A 255 -10.46 -13.56 6.56
N ALA A 256 -10.47 -14.32 5.46
CA ALA A 256 -11.62 -15.13 5.07
C ALA A 256 -11.74 -16.43 5.89
N ALA A 257 -10.61 -17.05 6.26
CA ALA A 257 -10.58 -18.28 7.03
C ALA A 257 -10.72 -17.99 8.55
N PRO A 258 -11.72 -18.55 9.25
CA PRO A 258 -11.96 -18.25 10.67
C PRO A 258 -10.77 -18.55 11.58
N GLU A 259 -10.04 -19.64 11.34
CA GLU A 259 -8.86 -20.01 12.14
C GLU A 259 -7.68 -19.07 11.94
N SER A 260 -7.45 -18.64 10.69
CA SER A 260 -6.42 -17.67 10.36
C SER A 260 -6.77 -16.28 10.89
N ALA A 261 -8.04 -15.88 10.83
CA ALA A 261 -8.51 -14.62 11.41
C ALA A 261 -8.29 -14.60 12.93
N ARG A 262 -8.67 -15.69 13.62
CA ARG A 262 -8.40 -15.84 15.07
C ARG A 262 -6.92 -15.80 15.40
N THR A 263 -6.08 -16.44 14.58
CA THR A 263 -4.62 -16.41 14.73
C THR A 263 -4.09 -14.98 14.59
N ALA A 264 -4.57 -14.24 13.60
CA ALA A 264 -4.22 -12.84 13.38
C ALA A 264 -4.65 -11.95 14.56
N ASP A 265 -5.82 -12.18 15.15
CA ASP A 265 -6.29 -11.44 16.34
C ASP A 265 -5.41 -11.70 17.57
N ILE A 266 -5.06 -12.97 17.83
CA ILE A 266 -4.13 -13.34 18.92
C ILE A 266 -2.77 -12.68 18.71
N LEU A 267 -2.26 -12.71 17.49
CA LEU A 267 -1.00 -12.05 17.15
C LEU A 267 -1.09 -10.54 17.28
N ALA A 268 -2.18 -9.91 16.84
CA ALA A 268 -2.38 -8.48 16.98
C ALA A 268 -2.38 -8.08 18.47
N ALA A 269 -3.05 -8.85 19.32
CA ALA A 269 -3.01 -8.65 20.77
C ALA A 269 -1.60 -8.83 21.35
N TRP A 270 -0.87 -9.86 20.92
CA TRP A 270 0.52 -10.08 21.35
C TRP A 270 1.46 -8.96 20.89
N LEU A 271 1.37 -8.50 19.64
CA LEU A 271 2.12 -7.35 19.13
C LEU A 271 1.81 -6.08 19.95
N GLN A 272 0.53 -5.85 20.28
CA GLN A 272 0.08 -4.71 21.08
C GLN A 272 0.47 -4.80 22.56
N SER A 273 0.70 -6.00 23.08
CA SER A 273 1.18 -6.19 24.47
C SER A 273 2.57 -5.55 24.67
N GLY A 274 3.42 -5.58 23.64
CA GLY A 274 4.81 -5.13 23.72
C GLY A 274 5.69 -5.97 24.64
N GLU A 275 5.26 -7.18 25.02
CA GLU A 275 5.98 -8.06 25.97
C GLU A 275 7.33 -8.53 25.41
N HIS A 276 7.43 -8.69 24.10
CA HIS A 276 8.69 -9.05 23.44
C HIS A 276 9.57 -7.82 23.32
N LYS A 277 10.83 -7.90 23.77
CA LYS A 277 11.79 -6.77 23.75
C LYS A 277 11.93 -6.14 22.37
N ALA A 278 11.92 -6.97 21.31
CA ALA A 278 12.03 -6.50 19.93
C ALA A 278 10.77 -5.78 19.39
N LEU A 279 9.67 -5.81 20.13
CA LEU A 279 8.36 -5.31 19.71
C LEU A 279 7.79 -4.23 20.64
N ALA A 280 8.55 -3.76 21.63
CA ALA A 280 8.09 -2.74 22.57
C ALA A 280 7.58 -1.46 21.87
N TRP A 281 8.18 -1.12 20.72
CA TRP A 281 7.81 0.03 19.88
C TRP A 281 6.55 -0.19 19.03
N VAL A 282 6.02 -1.42 18.95
CA VAL A 282 4.80 -1.74 18.18
C VAL A 282 3.54 -1.36 18.95
N LYS A 283 3.63 -1.28 20.28
CA LYS A 283 2.51 -0.92 21.15
C LYS A 283 1.93 0.45 20.78
N GLY A 284 0.63 0.48 20.54
CA GLY A 284 -0.11 1.70 20.14
C GLY A 284 0.01 2.05 18.66
N ARG A 285 0.70 1.24 17.84
CA ARG A 285 0.74 1.47 16.39
C ARG A 285 -0.64 1.22 15.75
N PRO A 286 -1.09 2.10 14.84
CA PRO A 286 -2.39 1.94 14.18
C PRO A 286 -2.41 0.80 13.15
N ASP A 287 -1.26 0.34 12.68
CA ASP A 287 -1.09 -0.70 11.66
C ASP A 287 -0.76 -2.09 12.23
N ALA A 288 -0.82 -2.29 13.56
CA ALA A 288 -0.46 -3.57 14.17
C ALA A 288 -1.33 -4.75 13.70
N ALA A 289 -2.62 -4.52 13.42
CA ALA A 289 -3.50 -5.56 12.87
C ALA A 289 -3.06 -5.99 11.45
N HIS A 290 -2.60 -5.03 10.64
CA HIS A 290 -2.02 -5.32 9.33
C HIS A 290 -0.73 -6.12 9.46
N LEU A 291 0.18 -5.71 10.36
CA LEU A 291 1.41 -6.46 10.63
C LEU A 291 1.13 -7.89 11.10
N ALA A 292 0.18 -8.07 12.01
CA ALA A 292 -0.24 -9.40 12.48
C ALA A 292 -0.77 -10.28 11.33
N ARG A 293 -1.53 -9.68 10.41
CA ARG A 293 -2.02 -10.38 9.23
C ARG A 293 -0.89 -10.81 8.28
N ILE A 294 0.12 -9.97 8.08
CA ILE A 294 1.34 -10.35 7.32
C ILE A 294 2.06 -11.51 8.00
N VAL A 295 2.26 -11.45 9.33
CA VAL A 295 2.89 -12.55 10.08
C VAL A 295 2.09 -13.84 9.95
N THR A 296 0.76 -13.75 9.92
CA THR A 296 -0.16 -14.91 9.77
C THR A 296 -0.06 -15.60 8.42
N MET A 297 0.53 -14.96 7.41
CA MET A 297 0.83 -15.62 6.13
C MET A 297 1.95 -16.66 6.26
N ASP A 298 2.73 -16.62 7.34
CA ASP A 298 3.78 -17.59 7.63
C ASP A 298 3.32 -18.62 8.68
N THR A 299 3.76 -19.86 8.55
CA THR A 299 3.39 -20.96 9.47
C THR A 299 3.80 -20.71 10.92
N VAL A 300 4.80 -19.86 11.19
CA VAL A 300 5.23 -19.50 12.55
C VAL A 300 4.09 -18.86 13.37
N ALA A 301 3.13 -18.22 12.71
CA ALA A 301 1.98 -17.62 13.35
C ALA A 301 1.11 -18.63 14.10
N GLY A 302 0.78 -19.75 13.44
CA GLY A 302 -0.02 -20.81 14.06
C GLY A 302 0.72 -21.45 15.24
N GLN A 303 2.03 -21.62 15.13
CA GLN A 303 2.87 -22.16 16.22
C GLN A 303 2.87 -21.23 17.43
N LEU A 304 3.03 -19.92 17.20
CA LEU A 304 2.99 -18.94 18.29
C LEU A 304 1.59 -18.84 18.91
N ALA A 305 0.54 -18.80 18.09
CA ALA A 305 -0.83 -18.74 18.59
C ALA A 305 -1.18 -19.97 19.45
N ALA A 306 -0.76 -21.17 19.03
CA ALA A 306 -0.91 -22.38 19.82
C ALA A 306 -0.13 -22.30 21.15
N ALA A 307 1.11 -21.81 21.13
CA ALA A 307 1.93 -21.65 22.33
C ALA A 307 1.33 -20.63 23.33
N LEU A 308 0.76 -19.52 22.83
CA LEU A 308 0.10 -18.50 23.64
C LEU A 308 -1.24 -19.00 24.21
N ALA A 309 -2.04 -19.72 23.41
CA ALA A 309 -3.29 -20.31 23.86
C ALA A 309 -3.06 -21.40 24.91
N GLY A 310 -2.03 -22.23 24.74
CA GLY A 310 -1.61 -23.24 25.71
C GLY A 310 -1.25 -22.62 27.06
N ALA A 311 -0.48 -21.53 27.06
CA ALA A 311 -0.11 -20.79 28.27
C ALA A 311 -1.31 -20.19 29.02
N LEU A 312 -2.35 -19.76 28.31
CA LEU A 312 -3.58 -19.23 28.90
C LEU A 312 -4.51 -20.31 29.46
N SER A 313 -4.46 -21.52 28.90
CA SER A 313 -5.29 -22.65 29.31
C SER A 313 -4.81 -23.40 30.57
N GLY A 314 -3.64 -23.05 31.13
CA GLY A 314 -3.12 -23.64 32.36
C GLY A 314 -2.68 -25.11 32.24
N ASN A 315 -2.78 -25.73 31.05
CA ASN A 315 -2.27 -27.07 30.79
C ASN A 315 -0.75 -27.02 30.62
N ALA A 316 -0.03 -26.89 31.73
CA ALA A 316 1.30 -27.49 31.81
C ALA A 316 1.12 -28.98 31.51
N ALA A 317 1.70 -29.44 30.41
CA ALA A 317 1.55 -30.80 29.94
C ALA A 317 1.86 -31.79 31.07
N ASP A 318 0.84 -32.56 31.48
CA ASP A 318 1.04 -33.79 32.22
C ASP A 318 1.95 -34.69 31.39
N GLU A 319 3.05 -35.10 32.00
CA GLU A 319 3.99 -36.07 31.46
C GLU A 319 3.27 -37.39 31.18
N THR A 320 2.97 -37.70 29.93
CA THR A 320 2.71 -39.09 29.53
C THR A 320 3.05 -39.32 28.06
N GLY A 321 4.17 -39.98 27.81
CA GLY A 321 4.32 -40.89 26.66
C GLY A 321 5.41 -40.58 25.64
N GLY A 322 6.61 -41.12 25.88
CA GLY A 322 7.31 -41.95 24.88
C GLY A 322 8.05 -41.28 23.70
N GLY A 323 9.34 -41.03 23.89
CA GLY A 323 10.38 -41.43 22.93
C GLY A 323 10.56 -40.65 21.62
N ALA A 324 11.15 -39.45 21.69
CA ALA A 324 12.03 -38.91 20.64
C ALA A 324 12.89 -37.77 21.22
N LYS A 325 14.18 -37.73 20.89
CA LYS A 325 15.20 -36.74 21.30
C LYS A 325 14.60 -35.37 21.68
N GLN A 326 14.55 -35.08 22.98
CA GLN A 326 14.03 -33.85 23.56
C GLN A 326 14.87 -32.66 23.11
N SER A 327 14.33 -31.84 22.21
CA SER A 327 14.58 -30.40 22.25
C SER A 327 13.99 -29.86 23.56
N ASP A 328 14.65 -28.89 24.18
CA ASP A 328 14.13 -28.22 25.37
C ASP A 328 12.88 -27.41 24.96
N PRO A 329 11.66 -27.78 25.44
CA PRO A 329 10.42 -27.12 25.03
C PRO A 329 10.42 -25.61 25.36
N ALA A 330 11.20 -25.18 26.35
CA ALA A 330 11.37 -23.76 26.66
C ALA A 330 12.22 -23.04 25.61
N ALA A 331 13.27 -23.68 25.09
CA ALA A 331 14.12 -23.12 24.04
C ALA A 331 13.37 -23.02 22.69
N ASP A 332 12.54 -24.02 22.38
CA ASP A 332 11.69 -24.02 21.18
C ASP A 332 10.65 -22.89 21.24
N ALA A 333 10.02 -22.67 22.40
CA ALA A 333 9.06 -21.58 22.59
C ALA A 333 9.68 -20.19 22.44
N VAL A 334 10.92 -19.99 22.92
CA VAL A 334 11.67 -18.73 22.72
C VAL A 334 11.99 -18.53 21.24
N CYS A 335 12.44 -19.58 20.54
CA CYS A 335 12.76 -19.50 19.12
C CYS A 335 11.54 -19.13 18.27
N ILE A 336 10.36 -19.69 18.56
CA ILE A 336 9.10 -19.34 17.87
C ILE A 336 8.73 -17.87 18.10
N LYS A 337 8.84 -17.38 19.34
CA LYS A 337 8.59 -15.97 19.67
C LYS A 337 9.56 -15.04 18.94
N ASP A 338 10.85 -15.37 18.90
CA ASP A 338 11.86 -14.59 18.19
C ASP A 338 11.60 -14.56 16.67
N GLN A 339 11.21 -15.69 16.07
CA GLN A 339 10.87 -15.77 14.65
C GLN A 339 9.61 -14.95 14.29
N ALA A 340 8.57 -15.00 15.12
CA ALA A 340 7.38 -14.18 14.93
C ALA A 340 7.68 -12.69 15.13
N ALA A 341 8.52 -12.35 16.12
CA ALA A 341 8.99 -10.98 16.32
C ALA A 341 9.80 -10.48 15.13
N ALA A 342 10.67 -11.32 14.57
CA ALA A 342 11.43 -11.01 13.37
C ALA A 342 10.53 -10.79 12.15
N SER A 343 9.49 -11.60 11.99
CA SER A 343 8.47 -11.41 10.95
C SER A 343 7.78 -10.04 11.09
N ALA A 344 7.33 -9.70 12.30
CA ALA A 344 6.69 -8.40 12.55
C ALA A 344 7.64 -7.21 12.30
N CYS A 345 8.91 -7.34 12.71
CA CYS A 345 9.95 -6.34 12.41
C CYS A 345 10.16 -6.17 10.91
N GLY A 346 10.27 -7.26 10.15
CA GLY A 346 10.46 -7.23 8.70
C GLY A 346 9.29 -6.56 7.97
N ALA A 347 8.06 -6.92 8.32
CA ALA A 347 6.86 -6.30 7.77
C ALA A 347 6.81 -4.79 8.06
N ALA A 348 7.10 -4.37 9.30
CA ALA A 348 7.07 -2.97 9.67
C ALA A 348 8.17 -2.13 9.01
N ILE A 349 9.39 -2.67 8.93
CA ILE A 349 10.50 -2.03 8.20
C ILE A 349 10.11 -1.82 6.74
N GLY A 350 9.54 -2.85 6.10
CA GLY A 350 9.04 -2.75 4.73
C GLY A 350 8.03 -1.62 4.59
N LEU A 351 7.00 -1.61 5.43
CA LEU A 351 5.94 -0.61 5.37
C LEU A 351 6.47 0.82 5.56
N ASP A 352 7.25 1.06 6.61
CA ASP A 352 7.70 2.40 6.97
C ASP A 352 8.78 2.91 6.00
N CYS A 353 9.67 2.04 5.51
CA CYS A 353 10.62 2.42 4.47
C CYS A 353 9.93 2.75 3.14
N LEU A 354 8.93 1.97 2.74
CA LEU A 354 8.17 2.24 1.51
C LEU A 354 7.36 3.53 1.58
N LYS A 355 6.76 3.85 2.74
CA LYS A 355 6.14 5.16 2.97
C LYS A 355 7.12 6.31 2.82
N ASN A 356 8.31 6.17 3.39
CA ASN A 356 9.35 7.18 3.30
C ASN A 356 9.84 7.34 1.86
N ASP A 357 10.05 6.24 1.14
CA ASP A 357 10.46 6.26 -0.27
C ASP A 357 9.40 6.87 -1.18
N PHE A 358 8.12 6.53 -0.95
CA PHE A 358 7.00 7.17 -1.64
C PHE A 358 6.96 8.67 -1.35
N THR A 359 7.11 9.07 -0.09
CA THR A 359 7.14 10.50 0.31
C THR A 359 8.29 11.26 -0.36
N ARG A 360 9.47 10.64 -0.47
CA ARG A 360 10.63 11.23 -1.17
C ARG A 360 10.39 11.37 -2.67
N ALA A 361 9.68 10.42 -3.28
CA ALA A 361 9.31 10.50 -4.70
C ALA A 361 8.41 11.72 -5.02
N LEU A 362 7.68 12.23 -4.02
CA LEU A 362 6.80 13.41 -4.13
C LEU A 362 7.51 14.76 -4.04
N ARG A 363 8.84 14.83 -4.15
CA ARG A 363 9.64 16.06 -3.98
C ARG A 363 9.28 17.24 -4.90
N TYR A 364 8.49 17.01 -5.95
CA TYR A 364 8.00 18.06 -6.85
C TYR A 364 6.79 18.82 -6.29
N PHE A 365 6.12 18.26 -5.30
CA PHE A 365 4.98 18.86 -4.62
C PHE A 365 5.42 19.71 -3.42
N GLU A 366 4.61 20.70 -3.06
CA GLU A 366 4.85 21.48 -1.86
C GLU A 366 4.69 20.61 -0.59
N PRO A 367 5.38 20.92 0.53
CA PRO A 367 5.32 20.08 1.74
C PRO A 367 3.89 19.82 2.26
N ARG A 368 2.99 20.80 2.11
CA ARG A 368 1.57 20.66 2.49
C ARG A 368 0.81 19.69 1.58
N GLU A 369 1.12 19.71 0.29
CA GLU A 369 0.53 18.82 -0.72
C GLU A 369 1.05 17.40 -0.51
N THR A 370 2.36 17.25 -0.33
CA THR A 370 2.98 15.97 0.05
C THR A 370 2.33 15.38 1.30
N ALA A 371 2.14 16.17 2.35
CA ALA A 371 1.45 15.71 3.56
C ALA A 371 -0.01 15.27 3.29
N THR A 372 -0.72 15.97 2.39
CA THR A 372 -2.10 15.64 2.02
C THR A 372 -2.17 14.35 1.20
N ILE A 373 -1.22 14.15 0.27
CA ILE A 373 -1.11 12.94 -0.56
C ILE A 373 -0.73 11.73 0.31
N VAL A 374 0.20 11.89 1.26
CA VAL A 374 0.70 10.79 2.10
C VAL A 374 -0.27 10.39 3.21
N ALA A 375 -1.07 11.32 3.73
CA ALA A 375 -2.01 11.05 4.83
C ALA A 375 -2.92 9.82 4.63
N PRO A 376 -3.56 9.61 3.45
CA PRO A 376 -4.40 8.44 3.22
C PRO A 376 -3.64 7.14 2.90
N LEU A 377 -2.32 7.19 2.62
CA LEU A 377 -1.54 6.05 2.10
C LEU A 377 -1.58 4.81 3.02
N GLY A 378 -1.74 5.02 4.34
CA GLY A 378 -2.07 3.97 5.30
C GLY A 378 -1.12 2.78 5.28
N VAL A 379 -1.57 1.61 4.83
CA VAL A 379 -0.76 0.37 4.70
C VAL A 379 -0.57 -0.07 3.24
N PHE A 380 -0.79 0.85 2.30
CA PHE A 380 -0.94 0.55 0.87
C PHE A 380 -2.10 -0.42 0.58
N ALA A 381 -3.22 -0.28 1.31
CA ALA A 381 -4.44 -1.02 0.98
C ALA A 381 -5.05 -0.51 -0.34
N PRO A 382 -5.80 -1.33 -1.10
CA PRO A 382 -6.31 -0.94 -2.42
C PRO A 382 -7.04 0.41 -2.43
N ALA A 383 -8.01 0.61 -1.53
CA ALA A 383 -8.76 1.86 -1.43
C ALA A 383 -7.89 3.07 -1.03
N GLN A 384 -6.82 2.84 -0.25
CA GLN A 384 -5.89 3.90 0.16
C GLN A 384 -5.03 4.35 -1.02
N VAL A 385 -4.51 3.40 -1.78
CA VAL A 385 -3.69 3.69 -2.97
C VAL A 385 -4.51 4.37 -4.06
N GLU A 386 -5.76 3.95 -4.24
CA GLU A 386 -6.69 4.62 -5.15
C GLU A 386 -6.93 6.09 -4.77
N ALA A 387 -7.21 6.37 -3.49
CA ALA A 387 -7.36 7.74 -3.01
C ALA A 387 -6.08 8.58 -3.21
N VAL A 388 -4.91 7.98 -3.04
CA VAL A 388 -3.60 8.62 -3.28
C VAL A 388 -3.43 8.95 -4.76
N LEU A 389 -3.78 8.06 -5.69
CA LEU A 389 -3.71 8.32 -7.13
C LEU A 389 -4.61 9.47 -7.56
N GLU A 390 -5.83 9.56 -7.02
CA GLU A 390 -6.72 10.69 -7.31
C GLU A 390 -6.12 12.03 -6.86
N LEU A 391 -5.54 12.07 -5.66
CA LEU A 391 -4.84 13.26 -5.16
C LEU A 391 -3.63 13.61 -6.01
N LEU A 392 -2.87 12.61 -6.49
CA LEU A 392 -1.74 12.85 -7.39
C LEU A 392 -2.18 13.53 -8.69
N TYR A 393 -3.29 13.09 -9.29
CA TYR A 393 -3.82 13.73 -10.49
C TYR A 393 -4.28 15.16 -10.20
N GLU A 394 -4.99 15.37 -9.09
CA GLU A 394 -5.50 16.68 -8.70
C GLU A 394 -4.36 17.68 -8.46
N PHE A 395 -3.38 17.31 -7.64
CA PHE A 395 -2.25 18.19 -7.32
C PHE A 395 -1.33 18.39 -8.51
N GLN A 396 -1.16 17.39 -9.38
CA GLN A 396 -0.39 17.59 -10.62
C GLN A 396 -1.08 18.58 -11.55
N PHE A 397 -2.41 18.53 -11.67
CA PHE A 397 -3.14 19.50 -12.48
C PHE A 397 -3.03 20.91 -11.89
N LEU A 398 -3.10 21.02 -10.57
CA LEU A 398 -2.85 22.27 -9.85
C LEU A 398 -1.44 22.82 -10.11
N HIS A 399 -0.43 21.94 -10.09
CA HIS A 399 0.96 22.30 -10.37
C HIS A 399 1.12 22.89 -11.78
N ILE A 400 0.53 22.25 -12.79
CA ILE A 400 0.54 22.75 -14.18
C ILE A 400 -0.05 24.17 -14.25
N LEU A 401 -1.17 24.42 -13.58
CA LEU A 401 -1.78 25.75 -13.57
C LEU A 401 -0.88 26.78 -12.86
N ARG A 402 -0.20 26.42 -11.78
CA ARG A 402 0.74 27.31 -11.08
C ARG A 402 1.94 27.65 -11.94
N GLU A 403 2.56 26.65 -12.56
CA GLU A 403 3.72 26.80 -13.43
C GLU A 403 3.42 27.73 -14.61
N ARG A 404 2.26 27.56 -15.27
CA ARG A 404 1.82 28.42 -16.37
C ARG A 404 1.63 29.89 -15.97
N GLY A 405 1.19 30.12 -14.73
CA GLY A 405 0.93 31.46 -14.21
C GLY A 405 2.10 32.10 -13.46
N GLU A 406 3.23 31.43 -13.30
CA GLU A 406 4.31 31.85 -12.39
C GLU A 406 4.77 33.30 -12.63
N SER A 407 4.88 33.72 -13.90
CA SER A 407 5.28 35.07 -14.31
C SER A 407 4.30 36.18 -13.90
N GLU A 408 3.05 35.82 -13.56
CA GLU A 408 1.95 36.74 -13.24
C GLU A 408 1.54 36.63 -11.76
N CYS A 409 2.45 36.13 -10.92
CA CYS A 409 2.24 35.89 -9.49
C CYS A 409 1.51 37.04 -8.76
N GLY A 410 0.54 36.70 -7.91
CA GLY A 410 -0.24 37.64 -7.11
C GLY A 410 -1.38 38.36 -7.84
N LYS A 411 -1.47 38.24 -9.19
CA LYS A 411 -2.58 38.78 -10.00
C LYS A 411 -3.73 37.79 -10.17
N PHE A 412 -3.52 36.51 -9.84
CA PHE A 412 -4.53 35.47 -9.84
C PHE A 412 -4.46 34.62 -8.58
N ALA A 413 -5.53 33.86 -8.36
CA ALA A 413 -5.57 32.78 -7.38
C ALA A 413 -6.19 31.55 -8.03
N ILE A 414 -5.69 30.36 -7.68
CA ILE A 414 -6.30 29.10 -8.12
C ILE A 414 -7.18 28.59 -6.99
N ARG A 415 -8.43 28.26 -7.31
CA ARG A 415 -9.40 27.66 -6.40
C ARG A 415 -9.83 26.31 -6.93
N ILE A 416 -9.96 25.34 -6.04
CA ILE A 416 -10.50 24.02 -6.37
C ILE A 416 -11.94 24.00 -5.89
N LEU A 417 -12.87 23.90 -6.84
CA LEU A 417 -14.30 23.84 -6.59
C LEU A 417 -14.72 22.38 -6.54
N ARG A 418 -15.35 21.98 -5.43
CA ARG A 418 -15.87 20.62 -5.22
C ARG A 418 -17.38 20.70 -5.08
N ASN A 419 -18.08 20.11 -6.04
CA ASN A 419 -19.54 20.11 -6.09
C ASN A 419 -20.02 18.67 -6.09
N ARG A 420 -20.90 18.28 -5.16
CA ARG A 420 -21.47 16.94 -5.16
C ARG A 420 -22.46 16.79 -6.30
N ARG A 421 -22.46 15.61 -6.94
CA ARG A 421 -23.35 15.26 -8.04
C ARG A 421 -24.48 14.37 -7.59
N LEU A 422 -25.61 14.55 -8.25
CA LEU A 422 -26.73 13.62 -8.20
C LEU A 422 -26.90 13.02 -9.60
N THR A 423 -26.78 11.70 -9.69
CA THR A 423 -27.00 10.97 -10.94
C THR A 423 -28.50 10.90 -11.25
N PRO A 424 -28.88 10.66 -12.53
CA PRO A 424 -30.27 10.46 -12.92
C PRO A 424 -30.95 9.32 -12.16
N GLU A 425 -30.19 8.26 -11.87
CA GLU A 425 -30.65 7.10 -11.10
C GLU A 425 -31.02 7.50 -9.67
N THR A 426 -30.11 8.16 -8.94
CA THR A 426 -30.39 8.64 -7.58
C THR A 426 -31.52 9.65 -7.56
N LEU A 427 -31.62 10.52 -8.58
CA LEU A 427 -32.73 11.45 -8.74
C LEU A 427 -34.07 10.72 -8.87
N SER A 428 -34.13 9.62 -9.63
CA SER A 428 -35.36 8.83 -9.80
C SER A 428 -35.82 8.19 -8.48
N VAL A 429 -34.87 7.69 -7.69
CA VAL A 429 -35.14 7.14 -6.35
C VAL A 429 -35.66 8.25 -5.43
N MET A 430 -35.05 9.43 -5.45
CA MET A 430 -35.52 10.58 -4.65
C MET A 430 -36.89 11.09 -5.08
N ALA A 431 -37.19 11.07 -6.38
CA ALA A 431 -38.51 11.45 -6.89
C ALA A 431 -39.60 10.54 -6.32
N ALA A 432 -39.34 9.23 -6.19
CA ALA A 432 -40.25 8.27 -5.57
C ALA A 432 -40.49 8.53 -4.06
N VAL A 433 -39.55 9.22 -3.40
CA VAL A 433 -39.62 9.60 -1.97
C VAL A 433 -40.17 11.03 -1.79
N GLY A 434 -40.58 11.71 -2.86
CA GLY A 434 -41.26 13.01 -2.79
C GLY A 434 -40.40 14.22 -3.18
N LEU A 435 -39.25 14.02 -3.83
CA LEU A 435 -38.48 15.10 -4.44
C LEU A 435 -39.13 15.55 -5.76
N ASN A 436 -39.98 16.58 -5.69
CA ASN A 436 -40.60 17.17 -6.87
C ASN A 436 -39.71 18.20 -7.58
N ARG A 437 -40.08 18.62 -8.80
CA ARG A 437 -39.32 19.59 -9.61
C ARG A 437 -39.06 20.94 -8.92
N ILE A 438 -39.96 21.39 -8.03
CA ILE A 438 -39.80 22.67 -7.32
C ILE A 438 -38.70 22.54 -6.27
N ARG A 439 -38.77 21.48 -5.45
CA ARG A 439 -37.76 21.14 -4.44
C ARG A 439 -36.40 20.88 -5.08
N GLN A 440 -36.39 20.21 -6.24
CA GLN A 440 -35.19 19.99 -7.03
C GLN A 440 -34.50 21.31 -7.42
N LYS A 441 -35.24 22.30 -7.93
CA LYS A 441 -34.67 23.61 -8.31
C LYS A 441 -34.11 24.39 -7.12
N GLN A 442 -34.59 24.15 -5.91
CA GLN A 442 -34.11 24.84 -4.70
C GLN A 442 -32.76 24.27 -4.23
N LEU A 443 -32.57 22.95 -4.29
CA LEU A 443 -31.38 22.28 -3.79
C LEU A 443 -30.28 22.11 -4.86
N PHE A 444 -30.68 22.06 -6.13
CA PHE A 444 -29.81 21.66 -7.22
C PHE A 444 -29.75 22.66 -8.36
N GLU A 445 -28.66 22.58 -9.12
CA GLU A 445 -28.46 23.23 -10.42
C GLU A 445 -28.00 22.21 -11.47
N PRO A 446 -28.29 22.41 -12.76
CA PRO A 446 -27.82 21.48 -13.79
C PRO A 446 -26.29 21.50 -13.91
N ASP A 447 -25.68 20.34 -14.10
CA ASP A 447 -24.25 20.26 -14.42
C ASP A 447 -24.02 20.79 -15.85
N PRO A 448 -23.20 21.85 -16.05
CA PRO A 448 -22.96 22.41 -17.37
C PRO A 448 -22.17 21.48 -18.31
N ASP A 449 -21.51 20.44 -17.78
CA ASP A 449 -20.68 19.52 -18.57
C ASP A 449 -21.35 18.16 -18.82
N ALA A 450 -22.44 17.85 -18.11
CA ALA A 450 -23.07 16.53 -18.19
C ALA A 450 -24.60 16.65 -18.16
N GLU A 451 -25.24 16.27 -19.26
CA GLU A 451 -26.69 16.33 -19.40
C GLU A 451 -27.39 15.37 -18.42
N GLY A 452 -28.44 15.84 -17.76
CA GLY A 452 -29.21 15.05 -16.80
C GLY A 452 -28.58 14.89 -15.41
N ILE A 453 -27.31 15.28 -15.23
CA ILE A 453 -26.65 15.32 -13.91
C ILE A 453 -26.95 16.66 -13.23
N LEU A 454 -27.17 16.60 -11.92
CA LEU A 454 -27.40 17.79 -11.11
C LEU A 454 -26.28 17.97 -10.09
N LEU A 455 -25.97 19.22 -9.77
CA LEU A 455 -25.03 19.61 -8.73
C LEU A 455 -25.77 20.13 -7.51
N TYR A 456 -25.32 19.72 -6.32
CA TYR A 456 -25.78 20.32 -5.07
C TYR A 456 -25.31 21.77 -4.99
N LYS A 457 -26.25 22.69 -4.78
CA LYS A 457 -25.96 24.09 -4.44
C LYS A 457 -25.32 24.19 -3.05
N ILE A 458 -25.71 23.28 -2.17
CA ILE A 458 -25.28 23.19 -0.78
C ILE A 458 -23.93 22.44 -0.68
N LYS A 459 -23.03 22.92 0.17
CA LYS A 459 -21.65 22.38 0.29
C LYS A 459 -21.43 21.48 1.49
N THR A 460 -22.24 21.60 2.54
CA THR A 460 -22.04 20.85 3.79
C THR A 460 -23.31 20.12 4.21
N LEU A 461 -23.14 19.02 4.95
CA LEU A 461 -24.27 18.25 5.48
C LEU A 461 -25.12 19.07 6.48
N PRO A 462 -24.54 19.87 7.39
CA PRO A 462 -25.34 20.76 8.26
C PRO A 462 -26.17 21.78 7.48
N ASP A 463 -25.62 22.34 6.40
CA ASP A 463 -26.38 23.27 5.55
C ASP A 463 -27.51 22.55 4.81
N LEU A 464 -27.32 21.29 4.44
CA LEU A 464 -28.35 20.47 3.83
C LEU A 464 -29.48 20.20 4.82
N ASP A 465 -29.14 19.91 6.07
CA ASP A 465 -30.10 19.68 7.15
C ASP A 465 -30.94 20.93 7.44
N ASN A 466 -30.27 22.09 7.49
CA ASN A 466 -30.92 23.37 7.63
C ASN A 466 -31.86 23.65 6.45
N ALA A 467 -31.43 23.37 5.22
CA ALA A 467 -32.28 23.53 4.04
C ALA A 467 -33.49 22.57 4.06
N CYS A 468 -33.31 21.31 4.45
CA CYS A 468 -34.41 20.35 4.57
C CYS A 468 -35.45 20.81 5.60
N THR A 469 -34.98 21.37 6.72
CA THR A 469 -35.84 21.93 7.77
C THR A 469 -36.59 23.17 7.27
N LEU A 470 -35.90 24.12 6.66
CA LEU A 470 -36.50 25.35 6.12
C LEU A 470 -37.54 25.08 5.01
N LEU A 471 -37.32 24.02 4.22
CA LEU A 471 -38.21 23.62 3.14
C LEU A 471 -39.33 22.67 3.60
N ASN A 472 -39.42 22.38 4.91
CA ASN A 472 -40.40 21.48 5.53
C ASN A 472 -40.46 20.12 4.82
N PHE A 473 -39.31 19.50 4.59
CA PHE A 473 -39.26 18.13 4.08
C PHE A 473 -39.65 17.14 5.16
N ASP A 474 -40.32 16.06 4.76
CA ASP A 474 -40.58 14.95 5.66
C ASP A 474 -39.26 14.22 6.03
N GLU A 475 -39.32 13.44 7.10
CA GLU A 475 -38.16 12.75 7.67
C GLU A 475 -37.57 11.73 6.68
N ARG A 476 -38.43 11.08 5.88
CA ARG A 476 -38.03 10.07 4.91
C ARG A 476 -37.22 10.68 3.76
N LEU A 477 -37.69 11.80 3.21
CA LEU A 477 -37.00 12.54 2.15
C LEU A 477 -35.70 13.16 2.68
N SER A 478 -35.71 13.69 3.90
CA SER A 478 -34.51 14.25 4.54
C SER A 478 -33.43 13.20 4.76
N ALA A 479 -33.79 12.01 5.25
CA ALA A 479 -32.87 10.89 5.42
C ALA A 479 -32.29 10.41 4.07
N ALA A 480 -33.12 10.29 3.04
CA ALA A 480 -32.68 9.93 1.69
C ALA A 480 -31.71 10.98 1.10
N LEU A 481 -31.98 12.27 1.31
CA LEU A 481 -31.12 13.37 0.88
C LEU A 481 -29.75 13.35 1.58
N ARG A 482 -29.71 13.07 2.89
CA ARG A 482 -28.46 12.93 3.65
C ARG A 482 -27.62 11.76 3.12
N GLN A 483 -28.23 10.58 2.98
CA GLN A 483 -27.53 9.39 2.51
C GLN A 483 -26.94 9.58 1.11
N ALA A 484 -27.72 10.17 0.19
CA ALA A 484 -27.24 10.47 -1.15
C ALA A 484 -26.16 11.57 -1.14
N PHE A 485 -26.25 12.56 -0.25
CA PHE A 485 -25.22 13.59 -0.15
C PHE A 485 -23.89 13.00 0.32
N GLU A 486 -23.89 12.11 1.30
CA GLU A 486 -22.66 11.49 1.82
C GLU A 486 -21.95 10.64 0.77
N THR A 487 -22.72 9.91 -0.02
CA THR A 487 -22.22 8.98 -1.06
C THR A 487 -22.08 9.60 -2.45
N ALA A 488 -22.53 10.84 -2.63
CA ALA A 488 -22.51 11.52 -3.93
C ALA A 488 -21.07 11.70 -4.45
N PRO A 489 -20.80 11.34 -5.73
CA PRO A 489 -19.52 11.61 -6.35
C PRO A 489 -19.27 13.12 -6.46
N LEU A 490 -18.00 13.51 -6.43
CA LEU A 490 -17.60 14.90 -6.54
C LEU A 490 -17.30 15.27 -7.99
N LYS A 491 -17.86 16.38 -8.45
CA LYS A 491 -17.33 17.16 -9.55
C LYS A 491 -16.22 18.05 -9.03
N ILE A 492 -15.05 17.96 -9.66
CA ILE A 492 -13.90 18.81 -9.35
C ILE A 492 -13.69 19.77 -10.52
N GLU A 493 -13.59 21.06 -10.22
CA GLU A 493 -13.25 22.10 -11.19
C GLU A 493 -12.13 22.97 -10.64
N PHE A 494 -11.17 23.30 -11.50
CA PHE A 494 -10.12 24.25 -11.17
C PHE A 494 -10.50 25.62 -11.72
N ALA A 495 -10.60 26.59 -10.84
CA ALA A 495 -10.93 27.96 -11.17
C ALA A 495 -9.69 28.86 -10.99
N VAL A 496 -9.15 29.37 -12.09
CA VAL A 496 -8.13 30.41 -12.08
C VAL A 496 -8.83 31.77 -12.08
N VAL A 497 -8.77 32.45 -10.94
CA VAL A 497 -9.48 33.71 -10.67
C VAL A 497 -8.51 34.88 -10.82
N LEU A 498 -8.65 35.65 -11.90
CA LEU A 498 -7.86 36.84 -12.19
C LEU A 498 -8.46 38.06 -11.47
N ASN A 499 -7.61 38.82 -10.78
CA ASN A 499 -7.99 40.07 -10.12
C ASN A 499 -7.76 41.26 -11.09
N LEU A 500 -8.84 41.72 -11.73
CA LEU A 500 -8.76 42.81 -12.72
C LEU A 500 -8.20 44.12 -12.13
N PRO A 501 -8.57 44.55 -10.89
CA PRO A 501 -7.95 45.71 -10.26
C PRO A 501 -6.44 45.62 -10.10
N LYS A 502 -5.90 44.45 -9.71
CA LYS A 502 -4.46 44.27 -9.58
C LYS A 502 -3.75 44.32 -10.93
N ILE A 503 -4.36 43.76 -11.97
CA ILE A 503 -3.82 43.82 -13.33
C ILE A 503 -3.85 45.27 -13.84
N ALA A 504 -4.95 45.99 -13.63
CA ALA A 504 -5.10 47.38 -14.07
C ALA A 504 -4.06 48.34 -13.45
N LYS A 505 -3.49 48.03 -12.28
CA LYS A 505 -2.42 48.83 -11.65
C LYS A 505 -1.09 48.75 -12.39
N VAL A 506 -0.86 47.71 -13.19
CA VAL A 506 0.44 47.42 -13.83
C VAL A 506 0.41 47.54 -15.35
N THR A 507 -0.71 47.97 -15.93
CA THR A 507 -0.85 48.18 -17.38
C THR A 507 -1.76 49.36 -17.70
N THR A 508 -1.50 50.02 -18.83
CA THR A 508 -2.39 51.02 -19.43
C THR A 508 -3.44 50.40 -20.35
N ASN A 509 -3.20 49.17 -20.85
CA ASN A 509 -4.14 48.41 -21.67
C ASN A 509 -4.54 47.11 -20.97
N LEU A 510 -5.64 47.17 -20.20
CA LEU A 510 -6.15 46.04 -19.44
C LEU A 510 -6.57 44.87 -20.34
N SER A 511 -7.22 45.15 -21.47
CA SER A 511 -7.72 44.11 -22.37
C SER A 511 -6.57 43.29 -22.97
N ALA A 512 -5.54 43.97 -23.50
CA ALA A 512 -4.36 43.30 -24.03
C ALA A 512 -3.66 42.46 -22.96
N LYS A 513 -3.47 43.03 -21.75
CA LYS A 513 -2.78 42.30 -20.67
C LYS A 513 -3.57 41.10 -20.16
N VAL A 514 -4.91 41.21 -20.08
CA VAL A 514 -5.77 40.07 -19.76
C VAL A 514 -5.66 39.00 -20.84
N GLY A 515 -5.67 39.38 -22.12
CA GLY A 515 -5.46 38.45 -23.24
C GLY A 515 -4.12 37.71 -23.17
N GLU A 516 -3.03 38.40 -22.82
CA GLU A 516 -1.72 37.77 -22.57
C GLU A 516 -1.79 36.74 -21.43
N ILE A 517 -2.43 37.09 -20.30
CA ILE A 517 -2.56 36.19 -19.15
C ILE A 517 -3.40 34.97 -19.53
N LEU A 518 -4.55 35.15 -20.21
CA LEU A 518 -5.39 34.04 -20.68
C LEU A 518 -4.59 33.11 -21.61
N ALA A 519 -3.75 33.68 -22.48
CA ALA A 519 -2.92 32.91 -23.41
C ALA A 519 -1.87 32.02 -22.71
N LEU A 520 -1.36 32.42 -21.52
CA LEU A 520 -0.47 31.57 -20.72
C LEU A 520 -1.15 30.25 -20.33
N PHE A 521 -2.45 30.30 -20.03
CA PHE A 521 -3.28 29.14 -19.72
C PHE A 521 -3.89 28.49 -20.97
N GLY A 522 -3.49 28.91 -22.18
CA GLY A 522 -4.02 28.38 -23.43
C GLY A 522 -5.44 28.85 -23.79
N VAL A 523 -6.03 29.74 -22.98
CA VAL A 523 -7.38 30.27 -23.21
C VAL A 523 -7.30 31.47 -24.15
N LYS A 524 -8.10 31.46 -25.21
CA LYS A 524 -8.22 32.61 -26.11
C LYS A 524 -9.34 33.53 -25.61
N PRO A 525 -9.13 34.86 -25.62
CA PRO A 525 -10.09 35.86 -25.13
C PRO A 525 -11.39 35.89 -25.92
#